data_AF-A0A2W4NSA7-F1
#
_entry.id   AF-A0A2W4NSA7-F1
#
_cell.length_a   1.000
_cell.length_b   1.000
_cell.length_c   1.000
_cell.angle_alpha   90.00
_cell.angle_beta   90.00
_cell.angle_gamma   90.00
#
_symmetry.space_group_name_H-M   'P 1'
#
loop_
_entity.id
_entity.type
_entity.pdbx_description
1 polymer ?
#
loop_
_entity_poly.entity_id
_entity_poly.type
_entity_poly.pdbx_seq_one_letter_code
_entity_poly.pdbx_strand_id
1 'polypeptide(L)'
;MKSSVKYSKTLLALAFLCTAGAYYANATHLRAGEITVVRENCNSHTYTITVTVYTNTGSSVLFGGRVGEEDILEFGDGDWILVPETPNTPRPDLGPEIGTASFSVTHTFPGPGEYTISYREPNRNQGVLNMDNSVNTRFYIETKLVIDPFMDCNNTPVLLIPPIDRACTGVAFFHNPGAYDPDGDSLSFELVVPFSDRNLKVVRYQDPPANDPRQFYLNYAPGNEKGDGPPSFRVIP
;
A
#
# COMPACT_ATOMS: atom_id res chain seq x y z
N MET A 1 61.68 22.95 -2.07
CA MET A 1 60.70 22.07 -1.38
C MET A 1 59.50 22.86 -0.87
N LYS A 2 58.54 23.27 -1.74
CA LYS A 2 57.26 23.90 -1.33
C LYS A 2 56.17 23.64 -2.40
N SER A 3 55.94 22.39 -2.77
CA SER A 3 54.92 22.03 -3.79
C SER A 3 53.87 21.03 -3.31
N SER A 4 54.16 20.18 -2.33
CA SER A 4 53.28 19.05 -2.00
C SER A 4 52.08 19.35 -1.09
N VAL A 5 51.95 20.57 -0.55
CA VAL A 5 50.91 20.89 0.45
C VAL A 5 49.60 21.39 -0.17
N LYS A 6 49.62 21.91 -1.40
CA LYS A 6 48.41 22.47 -2.05
C LYS A 6 47.44 21.39 -2.55
N TYR A 7 47.95 20.24 -2.99
CA TYR A 7 47.10 19.16 -3.52
C TYR A 7 46.38 18.34 -2.43
N SER A 8 46.95 18.28 -1.22
CA SER A 8 46.37 17.54 -0.09
C SER A 8 45.05 18.15 0.41
N LYS A 9 44.94 19.49 0.41
CA LYS A 9 43.70 20.18 0.84
C LYS A 9 42.57 20.06 -0.18
N THR A 10 42.90 20.01 -1.47
CA THR A 10 41.94 19.85 -2.56
C THR A 10 41.40 18.41 -2.65
N LEU A 11 42.24 17.41 -2.38
CA LEU A 11 41.83 16.00 -2.31
C LEU A 11 40.95 15.71 -1.09
N LEU A 12 41.21 16.34 0.06
CA LEU A 12 40.35 16.21 1.24
C LEU A 12 38.98 16.88 1.05
N ALA A 13 38.93 18.01 0.34
CA ALA A 13 37.67 18.69 0.01
C ALA A 13 36.82 17.89 -0.99
N LEU A 14 37.43 17.19 -1.95
CA LEU A 14 36.71 16.29 -2.86
C LEU A 14 36.18 15.03 -2.15
N ALA A 15 36.95 14.47 -1.21
CA ALA A 15 36.53 13.30 -0.43
C ALA A 15 35.38 13.62 0.56
N PHE A 16 35.33 14.85 1.09
CA PHE A 16 34.23 15.30 1.94
C PHE A 16 32.96 15.67 1.15
N LEU A 17 33.10 16.06 -0.13
CA LEU A 17 31.96 16.34 -1.01
C LEU A 17 31.31 15.07 -1.58
N CYS A 18 32.07 13.97 -1.70
CA CYS A 18 31.52 12.66 -2.10
C CYS A 18 30.88 11.85 -0.97
N THR A 19 31.00 12.30 0.29
CA THR A 19 30.33 11.70 1.46
C THR A 19 29.13 12.49 1.95
N ALA A 20 28.82 13.61 1.28
CA ALA A 20 27.62 14.40 1.52
C ALA A 20 26.38 13.69 0.94
N GLY A 21 25.90 12.70 1.69
CA GLY A 21 24.52 12.26 1.70
C GLY A 21 24.01 11.66 0.39
N ALA A 22 24.16 10.35 0.26
CA ALA A 22 23.05 9.56 -0.29
C ALA A 22 21.87 9.71 0.69
N TYR A 23 21.20 10.87 0.62
CA TYR A 23 19.87 10.99 1.17
C TYR A 23 19.03 10.08 0.29
N TYR A 24 18.67 8.91 0.82
CA TYR A 24 17.51 8.18 0.33
C TYR A 24 16.38 9.21 0.32
N ALA A 25 16.00 9.67 -0.87
CA ALA A 25 14.77 10.41 -1.05
C ALA A 25 13.67 9.42 -0.69
N ASN A 26 13.23 9.44 0.57
CA ASN A 26 12.17 8.55 1.02
C ASN A 26 10.89 9.02 0.33
N ALA A 27 10.58 8.35 -0.77
CA ALA A 27 9.37 8.55 -1.54
C ALA A 27 8.15 8.27 -0.65
N THR A 28 7.23 9.21 -0.49
CA THR A 28 5.99 9.00 0.29
C THR A 28 4.82 9.22 -0.65
N HIS A 29 4.30 8.14 -1.22
CA HIS A 29 3.28 8.31 -2.25
C HIS A 29 2.12 7.32 -2.21
N LEU A 30 2.26 6.11 -1.66
CA LEU A 30 1.14 5.17 -1.60
C LEU A 30 0.26 5.41 -0.36
N ARG A 31 -1.04 5.63 -0.60
CA ARG A 31 -2.09 5.79 0.43
C ARG A 31 -2.82 4.48 0.69
N ALA A 32 -3.22 3.80 -0.38
CA ALA A 32 -4.01 2.57 -0.36
C ALA A 32 -3.82 1.84 -1.69
N GLY A 33 -4.32 0.61 -1.78
CA GLY A 33 -4.32 -0.15 -3.03
C GLY A 33 -5.03 -1.49 -2.89
N GLU A 34 -5.25 -2.12 -4.03
CA GLU A 34 -5.92 -3.41 -4.16
C GLU A 34 -5.29 -4.21 -5.32
N ILE A 35 -5.45 -5.53 -5.25
CA ILE A 35 -5.12 -6.43 -6.35
C ILE A 35 -6.41 -7.11 -6.78
N THR A 36 -6.80 -6.93 -8.03
CA THR A 36 -7.89 -7.68 -8.65
C THR A 36 -7.35 -8.74 -9.59
N VAL A 37 -8.02 -9.89 -9.62
CA VAL A 37 -7.65 -11.05 -10.42
C VAL A 37 -8.90 -11.51 -11.15
N VAL A 38 -8.87 -11.37 -12.48
CA VAL A 38 -9.99 -11.72 -13.36
C VAL A 38 -9.55 -12.82 -14.29
N ARG A 39 -10.26 -13.95 -14.27
CA ARG A 39 -9.96 -15.10 -15.12
C ARG A 39 -10.37 -14.82 -16.56
N GLU A 40 -9.51 -15.10 -17.54
CA GLU A 40 -9.83 -14.83 -18.95
C GLU A 40 -10.97 -15.71 -19.47
N ASN A 41 -10.98 -16.99 -19.08
CA ASN A 41 -12.08 -17.91 -19.33
C ASN A 41 -12.05 -19.08 -18.34
N CYS A 42 -13.19 -19.71 -18.11
CA CYS A 42 -13.35 -20.76 -17.09
C CYS A 42 -12.49 -22.01 -17.32
N ASN A 43 -11.92 -22.18 -18.51
CA ASN A 43 -11.12 -23.35 -18.90
C ASN A 43 -9.60 -23.08 -18.91
N SER A 44 -9.16 -21.83 -18.65
CA SER A 44 -7.74 -21.47 -18.63
C SER A 44 -7.24 -21.30 -17.19
N HIS A 45 -5.92 -21.40 -17.00
CA HIS A 45 -5.26 -20.91 -15.80
C HIS A 45 -4.70 -19.50 -16.02
N THR A 46 -5.31 -18.75 -16.94
CA THR A 46 -4.84 -17.45 -17.38
C THR A 46 -5.72 -16.36 -16.80
N TYR A 47 -5.08 -15.39 -16.14
CA TYR A 47 -5.75 -14.32 -15.40
C TYR A 47 -5.15 -12.98 -15.77
N THR A 48 -6.00 -11.97 -15.86
CA THR A 48 -5.60 -10.56 -15.82
C THR A 48 -5.49 -10.14 -14.36
N ILE A 49 -4.28 -9.84 -13.93
CA ILE A 49 -3.97 -9.34 -12.58
C ILE A 49 -3.77 -7.85 -12.69
N THR A 50 -4.50 -7.08 -11.89
CA THR A 50 -4.41 -5.62 -11.87
C THR A 50 -4.08 -5.13 -10.47
N VAL A 51 -2.99 -4.39 -10.34
CA VAL A 51 -2.67 -3.64 -9.13
C VAL A 51 -3.19 -2.22 -9.33
N THR A 52 -4.08 -1.77 -8.45
CA THR A 52 -4.57 -0.38 -8.43
C THR A 52 -4.13 0.26 -7.13
N VAL A 53 -3.49 1.42 -7.22
CA VAL A 53 -3.05 2.19 -6.05
C VAL A 53 -3.65 3.59 -6.03
N TYR A 54 -3.83 4.10 -4.83
CA TYR A 54 -4.19 5.48 -4.56
C TYR A 54 -2.97 6.21 -4.05
N THR A 55 -2.67 7.35 -4.67
CA THR A 55 -1.39 8.02 -4.52
C THR A 55 -1.50 9.44 -3.98
N ASN A 56 -0.40 9.93 -3.40
CA ASN A 56 -0.22 11.32 -2.99
C ASN A 56 0.37 12.14 -4.13
N THR A 57 -0.46 12.90 -4.85
CA THR A 57 0.01 13.72 -5.99
C THR A 57 0.75 14.99 -5.58
N GLY A 58 0.89 15.27 -4.28
CA GLY A 58 1.85 16.26 -3.77
C GLY A 58 3.31 15.78 -3.84
N SER A 59 3.53 14.47 -4.05
CA SER A 59 4.85 13.88 -4.33
C SER A 59 5.10 13.80 -5.83
N SER A 60 6.36 13.97 -6.26
CA SER A 60 6.76 13.76 -7.66
C SER A 60 7.05 12.29 -8.00
N VAL A 61 6.88 11.38 -7.02
CA VAL A 61 7.17 9.96 -7.18
C VAL A 61 6.02 9.28 -7.93
N LEU A 62 6.38 8.46 -8.91
CA LEU A 62 5.46 7.69 -9.73
C LEU A 62 5.24 6.31 -9.12
N PHE A 63 4.13 5.67 -9.47
CA PHE A 63 3.83 4.31 -9.03
C PHE A 63 4.71 3.30 -9.79
N GLY A 64 5.23 2.30 -9.09
CA GLY A 64 6.13 1.33 -9.69
C GLY A 64 7.52 1.90 -9.95
N GLY A 65 8.42 1.06 -10.43
CA GLY A 65 9.84 1.34 -10.40
C GLY A 65 10.61 1.00 -11.67
N ARG A 66 11.92 1.12 -11.53
CA ARG A 66 12.95 0.85 -12.53
C ARG A 66 13.80 -0.34 -12.12
N VAL A 67 14.56 -0.87 -13.08
CA VAL A 67 15.46 -2.00 -12.83
C VAL A 67 16.41 -1.70 -11.69
N GLY A 68 16.38 -2.54 -10.65
CA GLY A 68 17.17 -2.37 -9.42
C GLY A 68 16.37 -1.86 -8.22
N GLU A 69 15.11 -1.50 -8.40
CA GLU A 69 14.17 -1.12 -7.33
C GLU A 69 13.34 -2.34 -6.87
N GLU A 70 12.51 -2.16 -5.84
CA GLU A 70 11.81 -3.25 -5.13
C GLU A 70 10.29 -3.25 -5.37
N ASP A 71 9.84 -2.68 -6.49
CA ASP A 71 8.43 -2.50 -6.89
C ASP A 71 7.85 -3.75 -7.55
N ILE A 72 7.80 -4.83 -6.77
CA ILE A 72 7.62 -6.19 -7.29
C ILE A 72 6.18 -6.65 -7.10
N LEU A 73 5.59 -7.14 -8.20
CA LEU A 73 4.42 -8.00 -8.20
C LEU A 73 4.86 -9.46 -8.27
N GLU A 74 4.66 -10.21 -7.20
CA GLU A 74 4.94 -11.65 -7.12
C GLU A 74 3.63 -12.41 -7.36
N PHE A 75 3.63 -13.42 -8.23
CA PHE A 75 2.42 -14.19 -8.54
C PHE A 75 2.15 -15.33 -7.54
N GLY A 76 3.14 -15.70 -6.74
CA GLY A 76 3.03 -16.75 -5.73
C GLY A 76 3.31 -18.17 -6.26
N ASP A 77 3.72 -18.32 -7.52
CA ASP A 77 4.18 -19.57 -8.14
C ASP A 77 5.70 -19.62 -8.38
N GLY A 78 6.42 -18.59 -7.93
CA GLY A 78 7.86 -18.41 -8.15
C GLY A 78 8.20 -17.35 -9.19
N ASP A 79 7.23 -16.98 -10.04
CA ASP A 79 7.39 -15.90 -10.99
C ASP A 79 7.03 -14.55 -10.36
N TRP A 80 7.63 -13.50 -10.91
CA TRP A 80 7.43 -12.12 -10.50
C TRP A 80 7.70 -11.17 -11.66
N ILE A 81 7.19 -9.94 -11.53
CA ILE A 81 7.47 -8.85 -12.46
C ILE A 81 7.78 -7.56 -11.69
N LEU A 82 8.73 -6.80 -12.21
CA LEU A 82 8.92 -5.41 -11.81
C LEU A 82 7.78 -4.59 -12.41
N VAL A 83 6.97 -3.97 -11.55
CA VAL A 83 5.92 -3.05 -12.01
C VAL A 83 6.60 -1.80 -12.57
N PRO A 84 6.36 -1.45 -13.85
CA PRO A 84 7.03 -0.31 -14.48
C PRO A 84 6.52 1.01 -13.91
N GLU A 85 7.41 1.99 -13.87
CA GLU A 85 7.10 3.37 -13.53
C GLU A 85 5.90 3.90 -14.35
N THR A 86 4.81 4.20 -13.65
CA THR A 86 3.51 4.54 -14.22
C THR A 86 3.03 5.89 -13.67
N PRO A 87 2.65 6.85 -14.54
CA PRO A 87 2.19 8.15 -14.10
C PRO A 87 0.95 8.10 -13.20
N ASN A 88 0.96 8.91 -12.14
CA ASN A 88 -0.23 9.13 -11.32
C ASN A 88 -1.26 9.96 -12.10
N THR A 89 -2.50 9.49 -12.12
CA THR A 89 -3.66 10.22 -12.64
C THR A 89 -4.29 11.03 -11.51
N PRO A 90 -4.29 12.38 -11.56
CA PRO A 90 -4.92 13.19 -10.51
C PRO A 90 -6.42 12.92 -10.37
N ARG A 91 -6.91 12.90 -9.12
CA ARG A 91 -8.31 12.67 -8.75
C ARG A 91 -8.83 13.83 -7.88
N PRO A 92 -9.03 15.03 -8.47
CA PRO A 92 -9.50 16.20 -7.74
C PRO A 92 -10.92 16.01 -7.15
N ASP A 93 -11.69 15.07 -7.71
CA ASP A 93 -12.99 14.64 -7.20
C ASP A 93 -12.91 13.91 -5.84
N LEU A 94 -11.77 13.29 -5.54
CA LEU A 94 -11.50 12.65 -4.23
C LEU A 94 -10.86 13.63 -3.22
N GLY A 95 -10.37 14.77 -3.71
CA GLY A 95 -9.80 15.84 -2.91
C GLY A 95 -8.40 16.28 -3.38
N PRO A 96 -7.80 17.25 -2.67
CA PRO A 96 -6.44 17.72 -2.97
C PRO A 96 -5.40 16.62 -2.77
N GLU A 97 -4.37 16.64 -3.62
CA GLU A 97 -3.18 15.77 -3.54
C GLU A 97 -3.51 14.26 -3.53
N ILE A 98 -4.58 13.90 -4.23
CA ILE A 98 -4.99 12.51 -4.44
C ILE A 98 -4.89 12.18 -5.93
N GLY A 99 -4.37 11.00 -6.21
CA GLY A 99 -4.35 10.41 -7.54
C GLY A 99 -4.53 8.91 -7.49
N THR A 100 -4.57 8.30 -8.66
CA THR A 100 -4.62 6.86 -8.85
C THR A 100 -3.62 6.43 -9.91
N ALA A 101 -3.06 5.24 -9.78
CA ALA A 101 -2.30 4.58 -10.83
C ALA A 101 -2.63 3.09 -10.83
N SER A 102 -2.44 2.45 -11.98
CA SER A 102 -2.75 1.03 -12.12
C SER A 102 -1.83 0.35 -13.11
N PHE A 103 -1.51 -0.91 -12.84
CA PHE A 103 -0.75 -1.77 -13.74
C PHE A 103 -1.48 -3.11 -13.89
N SER A 104 -1.67 -3.55 -15.13
CA SER A 104 -2.33 -4.82 -15.46
C SER A 104 -1.39 -5.72 -16.24
N VAL A 105 -1.39 -7.01 -15.90
CA VAL A 105 -0.60 -8.04 -16.57
C VAL A 105 -1.40 -9.33 -16.69
N THR A 106 -1.26 -10.01 -17.83
CA THR A 106 -1.77 -11.38 -18.00
C THR A 106 -0.74 -12.37 -17.49
N HIS A 107 -1.15 -13.27 -16.59
CA HIS A 107 -0.31 -14.36 -16.08
C HIS A 107 -1.01 -15.70 -16.23
N THR A 108 -0.25 -16.76 -16.53
CA THR A 108 -0.76 -18.13 -16.63
C THR A 108 -0.14 -19.01 -15.56
N PHE A 109 -0.95 -19.49 -14.63
CA PHE A 109 -0.52 -20.36 -13.54
C PHE A 109 -0.30 -21.80 -14.02
N PRO A 110 0.64 -22.55 -13.42
CA PRO A 110 1.03 -23.88 -13.89
C PRO A 110 -0.06 -24.95 -13.69
N GLY A 111 -1.03 -24.73 -12.80
CA GLY A 111 -2.09 -25.69 -12.53
C GLY A 111 -2.99 -25.32 -11.34
N PRO A 112 -3.80 -26.27 -10.87
CA PRO A 112 -4.53 -26.16 -9.62
C PRO A 112 -3.62 -25.89 -8.42
N GLY A 113 -4.07 -25.06 -7.49
CA GLY A 113 -3.29 -24.69 -6.31
C GLY A 113 -3.77 -23.39 -5.65
N GLU A 114 -3.09 -23.05 -4.57
CA GLU A 114 -3.25 -21.76 -3.89
C GLU A 114 -2.05 -20.87 -4.19
N TYR A 115 -2.32 -19.66 -4.68
CA TYR A 115 -1.31 -18.68 -5.05
C TYR A 115 -1.56 -17.39 -4.29
N THR A 116 -0.54 -16.87 -3.62
CA THR A 116 -0.64 -15.57 -2.95
C THR A 116 0.05 -14.52 -3.80
N ILE A 117 -0.76 -13.79 -4.55
CA ILE A 117 -0.32 -12.70 -5.41
C ILE A 117 -0.10 -11.49 -4.51
N SER A 118 1.09 -10.89 -4.55
CA SER A 118 1.42 -9.77 -3.68
C SER A 118 2.15 -8.68 -4.42
N TYR A 119 1.87 -7.44 -4.04
CA TYR A 119 2.59 -6.27 -4.51
C TYR A 119 3.27 -5.57 -3.34
N ARG A 120 4.54 -5.21 -3.53
CA ARG A 120 5.30 -4.38 -2.61
C ARG A 120 6.02 -3.26 -3.34
N GLU A 121 6.13 -2.12 -2.66
CA GLU A 121 6.86 -0.95 -3.10
C GLU A 121 7.49 -0.27 -1.87
N PRO A 122 8.73 0.26 -1.97
CA PRO A 122 9.34 1.00 -0.89
C PRO A 122 8.46 2.14 -0.39
N ASN A 123 8.40 2.25 0.94
CA ASN A 123 7.81 3.36 1.69
C ASN A 123 6.28 3.49 1.60
N ARG A 124 5.68 3.96 2.70
CA ARG A 124 4.29 4.42 2.78
C ARG A 124 4.28 5.94 2.84
N ASN A 125 3.10 6.54 2.90
CA ASN A 125 2.99 7.93 3.30
C ASN A 125 3.64 8.20 4.67
N GLN A 126 4.38 9.30 4.75
CA GLN A 126 4.91 9.80 6.02
C GLN A 126 3.78 10.24 6.94
N GLY A 127 3.94 10.01 8.24
CA GLY A 127 3.01 10.49 9.25
C GLY A 127 1.81 9.58 9.47
N VAL A 128 1.88 8.31 9.08
CA VAL A 128 0.89 7.30 9.50
C VAL A 128 1.11 7.02 10.99
N LEU A 129 0.12 7.37 11.81
CA LEU A 129 0.26 7.46 13.27
C LEU A 129 0.02 6.15 14.02
N ASN A 130 -0.51 5.12 13.36
CA ASN A 130 -0.81 3.82 13.95
C ASN A 130 0.32 2.79 13.74
N MET A 131 1.54 3.22 13.42
CA MET A 131 2.73 2.37 13.31
C MET A 131 4.01 3.20 13.49
N ASP A 132 5.15 2.56 13.73
CA ASP A 132 6.43 3.24 13.78
C ASP A 132 7.02 3.42 12.37
N ASN A 133 7.70 4.56 12.14
CA ASN A 133 8.55 4.79 10.96
C ASN A 133 7.86 4.53 9.60
N SER A 134 6.64 5.03 9.42
CA SER A 134 5.81 4.75 8.23
C SER A 134 6.51 5.07 6.91
N VAL A 135 7.27 6.18 6.87
CA VAL A 135 7.99 6.65 5.68
C VAL A 135 9.07 5.70 5.20
N ASN A 136 9.64 4.85 6.06
CA ASN A 136 10.64 3.84 5.66
C ASN A 136 10.07 2.41 5.74
N THR A 137 8.76 2.28 5.92
CA THR A 137 8.07 0.99 5.97
C THR A 137 7.47 0.73 4.60
N ARG A 138 7.77 -0.42 3.98
CA ARG A 138 7.22 -0.75 2.66
C ARG A 138 5.69 -0.77 2.66
N PHE A 139 5.11 -0.35 1.55
CA PHE A 139 3.72 -0.64 1.24
C PHE A 139 3.62 -2.09 0.76
N TYR A 140 2.64 -2.82 1.27
CA TYR A 140 2.41 -4.23 0.94
C TYR A 140 0.92 -4.51 0.92
N ILE A 141 0.47 -5.18 -0.15
CA ILE A 141 -0.88 -5.73 -0.32
C ILE A 141 -0.78 -7.12 -0.94
N GLU A 142 -1.71 -8.00 -0.61
CA GLU A 142 -1.78 -9.34 -1.17
C GLU A 142 -3.23 -9.78 -1.37
N THR A 143 -3.42 -10.71 -2.31
CA THR A 143 -4.67 -11.42 -2.54
C THR A 143 -4.38 -12.90 -2.73
N LYS A 144 -5.34 -13.75 -2.35
CA LYS A 144 -5.22 -15.20 -2.48
C LYS A 144 -6.07 -15.69 -3.63
N LEU A 145 -5.43 -16.31 -4.61
CA LEU A 145 -6.08 -17.02 -5.70
C LEU A 145 -6.12 -18.51 -5.38
N VAL A 146 -7.30 -19.11 -5.45
CA VAL A 146 -7.47 -20.56 -5.32
C VAL A 146 -7.96 -21.09 -6.66
N ILE A 147 -7.13 -21.89 -7.33
CA ILE A 147 -7.49 -22.56 -8.57
C ILE A 147 -7.92 -23.99 -8.22
N ASP A 148 -9.23 -24.19 -8.09
CA ASP A 148 -9.84 -25.49 -7.81
C ASP A 148 -10.51 -26.04 -9.10
N PRO A 149 -10.14 -27.24 -9.58
CA PRO A 149 -10.73 -27.83 -10.78
C PRO A 149 -12.20 -28.24 -10.62
N PHE A 150 -12.73 -28.24 -9.39
CA PHE A 150 -14.12 -28.57 -9.07
C PHE A 150 -14.99 -27.35 -8.76
N MET A 151 -14.40 -26.15 -8.68
CA MET A 151 -15.16 -24.90 -8.55
C MET A 151 -15.44 -24.28 -9.91
N ASP A 152 -16.56 -23.55 -9.96
CA ASP A 152 -16.89 -22.72 -11.10
C ASP A 152 -15.89 -21.57 -11.25
N CYS A 153 -16.05 -20.78 -12.31
CA CYS A 153 -15.23 -19.58 -12.49
C CYS A 153 -15.42 -18.64 -11.31
N ASN A 154 -14.31 -18.22 -10.71
CA ASN A 154 -14.31 -17.27 -9.61
C ASN A 154 -13.26 -16.18 -9.86
N ASN A 155 -13.59 -14.95 -9.48
CA ASN A 155 -12.79 -13.75 -9.61
C ASN A 155 -12.71 -13.04 -8.25
N THR A 156 -11.75 -12.15 -8.08
CA THR A 156 -11.71 -11.34 -6.84
C THR A 156 -12.92 -10.40 -6.74
N PRO A 157 -13.37 -10.07 -5.52
CA PRO A 157 -14.34 -9.01 -5.32
C PRO A 157 -13.82 -7.67 -5.83
N VAL A 158 -14.74 -6.79 -6.20
CA VAL A 158 -14.45 -5.45 -6.72
C VAL A 158 -14.90 -4.41 -5.71
N LEU A 159 -14.00 -3.48 -5.35
CA LEU A 159 -14.30 -2.37 -4.44
C LEU A 159 -14.71 -1.13 -5.25
N LEU A 160 -15.97 -0.69 -5.09
CA LEU A 160 -16.51 0.43 -5.87
C LEU A 160 -16.24 1.80 -5.25
N ILE A 161 -15.94 1.84 -3.95
CA ILE A 161 -15.73 3.09 -3.22
C ILE A 161 -14.23 3.23 -2.93
N PRO A 162 -13.57 4.25 -3.50
CA PRO A 162 -12.18 4.57 -3.17
C PRO A 162 -11.96 4.69 -1.65
N PRO A 163 -10.93 4.04 -1.08
CA PRO A 163 -10.61 4.11 0.34
C PRO A 163 -9.87 5.41 0.69
N ILE A 164 -10.45 6.54 0.29
CA ILE A 164 -9.95 7.90 0.52
C ILE A 164 -10.92 8.63 1.41
N ASP A 165 -10.79 8.35 2.70
CA ASP A 165 -11.73 8.81 3.70
C ASP A 165 -11.18 9.96 4.54
N ARG A 166 -12.10 10.79 5.03
CA ARG A 166 -11.82 11.86 5.99
C ARG A 166 -12.78 11.74 7.17
N ALA A 167 -12.21 11.67 8.36
CA ALA A 167 -12.98 11.60 9.60
C ALA A 167 -12.75 12.88 10.43
N CYS A 168 -13.77 13.30 11.17
CA CYS A 168 -13.65 14.32 12.20
C CYS A 168 -13.50 13.66 13.57
N THR A 169 -12.73 14.28 14.47
CA THR A 169 -12.59 13.79 15.85
C THR A 169 -13.91 13.99 16.60
N GLY A 170 -14.27 13.01 17.45
CA GLY A 170 -15.54 13.04 18.19
C GLY A 170 -16.79 12.77 17.36
N VAL A 171 -16.67 12.34 16.10
CA VAL A 171 -17.80 11.95 15.24
C VAL A 171 -17.58 10.52 14.79
N ALA A 172 -18.65 9.71 14.74
CA ALA A 172 -18.55 8.34 14.27
C ALA A 172 -18.22 8.35 12.77
N PHE A 173 -17.16 7.64 12.41
CA PHE A 173 -16.74 7.49 11.03
C PHE A 173 -17.10 6.08 10.53
N PHE A 174 -17.70 6.02 9.34
CA PHE A 174 -18.11 4.78 8.70
C PHE A 174 -17.49 4.74 7.30
N HIS A 175 -16.79 3.64 7.01
CA HIS A 175 -16.34 3.32 5.66
C HIS A 175 -17.09 2.09 5.17
N ASN A 176 -17.65 2.19 3.97
CA ASN A 176 -18.17 1.05 3.23
C ASN A 176 -17.35 0.97 1.93
N PRO A 177 -16.65 -0.14 1.67
CA PRO A 177 -15.83 -0.26 0.46
C PRO A 177 -16.66 -0.42 -0.82
N GLY A 178 -17.99 -0.56 -0.70
CA GLY A 178 -18.87 -0.80 -1.85
C GLY A 178 -18.51 -2.10 -2.57
N ALA A 179 -18.05 -3.09 -1.82
CA ALA A 179 -17.56 -4.34 -2.38
C ALA A 179 -18.72 -5.15 -2.96
N TYR A 180 -18.50 -5.74 -4.12
CA TYR A 180 -19.39 -6.75 -4.68
C TYR A 180 -18.57 -7.89 -5.30
N ASP A 181 -19.15 -9.08 -5.31
CA ASP A 181 -18.59 -10.23 -5.98
C ASP A 181 -19.27 -10.41 -7.34
N PRO A 182 -18.52 -10.44 -8.46
CA PRO A 182 -19.11 -10.60 -9.78
C PRO A 182 -19.69 -12.01 -10.02
N ASP A 183 -19.26 -13.01 -9.26
CA ASP A 183 -19.67 -14.41 -9.38
C ASP A 183 -20.82 -14.76 -8.41
N GLY A 184 -21.18 -13.83 -7.53
CA GLY A 184 -22.30 -13.94 -6.60
C GLY A 184 -21.94 -14.54 -5.24
N ASP A 185 -20.64 -14.63 -4.94
CA ASP A 185 -20.16 -15.14 -3.65
C ASP A 185 -20.54 -14.21 -2.49
N SER A 186 -20.69 -14.79 -1.30
CA SER A 186 -20.88 -14.02 -0.08
C SER A 186 -19.59 -13.34 0.35
N LEU A 187 -19.67 -12.06 0.70
CA LEU A 187 -18.53 -11.29 1.18
C LEU A 187 -18.51 -11.20 2.71
N SER A 188 -17.31 -11.30 3.28
CA SER A 188 -17.03 -11.06 4.70
C SER A 188 -15.82 -10.15 4.84
N PHE A 189 -15.78 -9.34 5.90
CA PHE A 189 -14.72 -8.36 6.11
C PHE A 189 -14.08 -8.54 7.48
N GLU A 190 -12.77 -8.40 7.52
CA GLU A 190 -11.98 -8.39 8.75
C GLU A 190 -10.97 -7.24 8.69
N LEU A 191 -10.75 -6.58 9.83
CA LEU A 191 -9.67 -5.62 9.98
C LEU A 191 -8.37 -6.35 10.26
N VAL A 192 -7.35 -6.08 9.45
CA VAL A 192 -6.02 -6.66 9.62
C VAL A 192 -5.00 -5.58 9.99
N VAL A 193 -3.97 -6.00 10.74
CA VAL A 193 -2.78 -5.17 10.90
C VAL A 193 -2.06 -5.08 9.56
N PRO A 194 -1.71 -3.89 9.06
CA PRO A 194 -1.00 -3.75 7.79
C PRO A 194 0.31 -4.55 7.76
N PHE A 195 0.63 -5.12 6.61
CA PHE A 195 1.89 -5.81 6.37
C PHE A 195 2.95 -4.85 5.81
N SER A 196 4.22 -5.10 6.07
CA SER A 196 5.36 -4.48 5.41
C SER A 196 6.08 -5.44 4.46
N ASP A 197 5.79 -6.74 4.58
CA ASP A 197 6.21 -7.78 3.64
C ASP A 197 5.33 -9.02 3.88
N ARG A 198 5.51 -10.04 3.05
CA ARG A 198 4.85 -11.34 3.21
C ARG A 198 5.03 -11.87 4.64
N ASN A 199 3.92 -12.14 5.32
CA ASN A 199 3.89 -12.61 6.71
C ASN A 199 4.56 -11.68 7.74
N LEU A 200 4.85 -10.42 7.40
CA LEU A 200 5.51 -9.46 8.28
C LEU A 200 4.64 -8.22 8.49
N LYS A 201 4.04 -8.11 9.67
CA LYS A 201 3.24 -6.94 10.08
C LYS A 201 4.12 -5.71 10.32
N VAL A 202 3.56 -4.53 10.14
CA VAL A 202 4.23 -3.26 10.47
C VAL A 202 4.60 -3.20 11.96
N VAL A 203 5.68 -2.49 12.26
CA VAL A 203 6.23 -2.40 13.62
C VAL A 203 5.34 -1.53 14.51
N ARG A 204 5.06 -2.04 15.72
CA ARG A 204 4.33 -1.33 16.79
C ARG A 204 2.98 -0.75 16.34
N TYR A 205 2.24 -1.53 15.56
CA TYR A 205 0.87 -1.18 15.22
C TYR A 205 0.00 -0.95 16.47
N GLN A 206 -0.86 0.06 16.41
CA GLN A 206 -1.85 0.36 17.45
C GLN A 206 -3.17 0.70 16.78
N ASP A 207 -4.25 -0.01 17.10
CA ASP A 207 -5.58 0.33 16.60
C ASP A 207 -5.90 1.80 16.93
N PRO A 208 -6.53 2.57 16.02
CA PRO A 208 -7.21 3.78 16.43
C PRO A 208 -8.25 3.41 17.51
N PRO A 209 -8.37 4.12 18.63
CA PRO A 209 -7.68 5.35 19.05
C PRO A 209 -6.52 5.12 20.06
N ALA A 210 -6.00 3.90 20.19
CA ALA A 210 -4.95 3.53 21.14
C ALA A 210 -3.62 4.26 20.87
N ASN A 211 -3.41 4.73 19.63
CA ASN A 211 -2.28 5.58 19.25
C ASN A 211 -2.41 6.99 19.84
N ASP A 212 -1.57 7.29 20.86
CA ASP A 212 -1.51 8.54 21.62
C ASP A 212 -2.81 9.36 21.57
N PRO A 213 -3.81 9.03 22.41
CA PRO A 213 -5.12 9.68 22.41
C PRO A 213 -5.08 11.20 22.42
N ARG A 214 -4.00 11.80 22.95
CA ARG A 214 -3.81 13.25 23.04
C ARG A 214 -3.55 13.92 21.69
N GLN A 215 -3.17 13.17 20.64
CA GLN A 215 -2.99 13.73 19.29
C GLN A 215 -4.33 14.04 18.62
N PHE A 216 -5.37 13.24 18.89
CA PHE A 216 -6.69 13.39 18.24
C PHE A 216 -7.77 13.89 19.19
N TYR A 217 -7.61 13.69 20.50
CA TYR A 217 -8.62 14.02 21.49
C TYR A 217 -8.07 14.99 22.54
N LEU A 218 -8.80 16.08 22.77
CA LEU A 218 -8.58 16.95 23.93
C LEU A 218 -8.93 16.22 25.23
N ASN A 219 -9.98 15.39 25.20
CA ASN A 219 -10.37 14.49 26.28
C ASN A 219 -10.79 13.14 25.69
N TYR A 220 -10.02 12.10 25.97
CA TYR A 220 -10.24 10.76 25.41
C TYR A 220 -11.41 10.02 26.05
N ALA A 221 -11.66 10.23 27.34
CA ALA A 221 -12.66 9.46 28.09
C ALA A 221 -14.11 9.64 27.57
N PRO A 222 -14.55 10.84 27.16
CA PRO A 222 -15.80 11.06 26.43
C PRO A 222 -15.54 11.30 24.93
N GLY A 223 -14.58 10.60 24.34
CA GLY A 223 -14.13 10.85 22.97
C GLY A 223 -15.02 10.26 21.87
N ASN A 224 -15.99 9.41 22.21
CA ASN A 224 -16.95 8.88 21.23
C ASN A 224 -18.00 9.93 20.81
N GLU A 225 -18.74 9.64 19.75
CA GLU A 225 -19.77 10.55 19.21
C GLU A 225 -20.86 10.94 20.22
N LYS A 226 -21.15 10.05 21.18
CA LYS A 226 -22.16 10.29 22.22
C LYS A 226 -21.63 11.09 23.42
N GLY A 227 -20.31 11.25 23.53
CA GLY A 227 -19.65 11.83 24.69
C GLY A 227 -19.78 11.00 25.97
N ASP A 228 -20.21 9.74 25.89
CA ASP A 228 -20.49 8.88 27.05
C ASP A 228 -19.41 7.82 27.31
N GLY A 229 -18.38 7.78 26.45
CA GLY A 229 -17.28 6.83 26.59
C GLY A 229 -16.16 7.06 25.58
N PRO A 230 -15.10 6.23 25.64
CA PRO A 230 -13.98 6.33 24.72
C PRO A 230 -14.38 5.89 23.31
N PRO A 231 -13.67 6.35 22.26
CA PRO A 231 -13.87 5.89 20.90
C PRO A 231 -13.54 4.39 20.77
N SER A 232 -14.16 3.74 19.78
CA SER A 232 -13.94 2.32 19.48
C SER A 232 -13.72 2.13 17.99
N PHE A 233 -12.93 1.13 17.62
CA PHE A 233 -12.69 0.72 16.24
C PHE A 233 -13.10 -0.74 16.06
N ARG A 234 -14.03 -1.01 15.13
CA ARG A 234 -14.59 -2.34 14.90
C ARG A 234 -15.19 -2.46 13.51
N VAL A 235 -15.28 -3.69 13.00
CA VAL A 235 -16.17 -4.03 11.89
C VAL A 235 -17.60 -4.07 12.42
N ILE A 236 -18.53 -3.50 11.65
CA ILE A 236 -19.96 -3.63 11.91
C ILE A 236 -20.45 -4.76 10.99
N PRO A 237 -20.82 -5.93 11.54
CA PRO A 237 -21.30 -7.06 10.76
C PRO A 237 -22.69 -6.80 10.16
#